data_AF-T1B4R2-F1
#
_entry.id   AF-T1B4R2-F1
#
_cell.length_a   1.000
_cell.length_b   1.000
_cell.length_c   1.000
_cell.angle_alpha   90.00
_cell.angle_beta   90.00
_cell.angle_gamma   90.00
#
_symmetry.space_group_name_H-M   'P 1'
#
loop_
_entity.id
_entity.type
_entity.pdbx_description
1 polymer ?
#
loop_
_entity_poly.entity_id
_entity_poly.type
_entity_poly.pdbx_seq_one_letter_code
_entity_poly.pdbx_strand_id
1 'polypeptide(L)'
;EVPMASGISSGKRSRNRETEKLSEASKVNLENLEKMIEEGRLANGAHGEIQTGLVLNVEELLPELEFLYTFVDRNLSRNPIIVIDSIEALSEKYDIDSGLLFSIIQKDLVEGSGANVIVVMESEGENKLDYYSDGVVAMTYELFNNFLVRNVMIEKLRGVSIGSSPIYIYSLDGGRFHSFNRDTIRYPSTKISAPSGDIQSQLEVPFGNEGFDTLLELGSSSI
;
A
#
# COMPACT_ATOMS: atom_id res chain seq x y z
N GLU A 1 47.34 18.97 14.53
CA GLU A 1 47.89 20.22 13.98
C GLU A 1 47.63 20.20 12.48
N VAL A 2 46.93 21.10 11.79
CA VAL A 2 46.26 22.39 12.00
C VAL A 2 45.05 22.38 11.03
N PRO A 3 43.95 23.11 11.31
CA PRO A 3 42.63 22.91 10.72
C PRO A 3 42.38 23.78 9.48
N MET A 4 41.33 23.48 8.69
CA MET A 4 40.81 24.44 7.72
C MET A 4 39.27 24.46 7.65
N ALA A 5 38.77 25.65 8.01
CA ALA A 5 37.69 26.40 7.40
C ALA A 5 36.26 25.82 7.42
N SER A 6 35.58 26.19 8.52
CA SER A 6 34.18 26.61 8.58
C SER A 6 33.74 27.50 7.42
N GLY A 7 32.53 27.25 6.90
CA GLY A 7 31.68 28.30 6.32
C GLY A 7 30.98 27.93 5.03
N ILE A 8 29.84 27.25 5.12
CA ILE A 8 28.73 27.44 4.17
C ILE A 8 27.41 27.49 4.95
N SER A 9 27.01 28.73 5.24
CA SER A 9 25.66 29.27 5.34
C SER A 9 24.51 28.28 5.50
N SER A 10 23.95 28.26 6.71
CA SER A 10 22.58 27.83 6.99
C SER A 10 21.61 28.64 6.13
N GLY A 11 21.24 28.10 4.97
CA GLY A 11 20.12 28.59 4.19
C GLY A 11 18.84 28.42 5.01
N LYS A 12 18.45 29.48 5.73
CA LYS A 12 17.08 29.68 6.20
C LYS A 12 16.18 29.71 4.96
N ARG A 13 15.74 28.54 4.50
CA ARG A 13 14.55 28.43 3.65
C ARG A 13 13.38 28.87 4.51
N SER A 14 13.02 30.11 4.29
CA SER A 14 11.80 30.78 4.69
C SER A 14 10.60 29.82 4.61
N ARG A 15 10.30 29.17 5.73
CA ARG A 15 8.96 28.65 6.05
C ARG A 15 8.07 29.86 6.23
N ASN A 16 7.57 30.40 5.14
CA ASN A 16 6.49 31.38 5.14
C ASN A 16 5.82 31.33 3.76
N ARG A 17 4.93 30.36 3.61
CA ARG A 17 3.72 30.42 2.79
C ARG A 17 2.89 29.17 3.11
N GLU A 18 1.62 29.41 3.42
CA GLU A 18 0.52 28.44 3.53
C GLU A 18 0.41 27.66 4.86
N THR A 19 0.26 28.39 5.96
CA THR A 19 -0.40 27.90 7.20
C THR A 19 -1.83 28.46 7.34
N GLU A 20 -2.48 28.82 6.22
CA GLU A 20 -3.87 29.24 6.23
C GLU A 20 -4.69 28.35 5.29
N LYS A 21 -5.70 27.69 5.89
CA LYS A 21 -6.73 26.79 5.32
C LYS A 21 -6.42 25.30 5.24
N LEU A 22 -6.22 24.66 6.38
CA LEU A 22 -6.68 23.28 6.61
C LEU A 22 -7.76 23.31 7.70
N SER A 23 -8.77 24.17 7.55
CA SER A 23 -9.83 24.33 8.56
C SER A 23 -10.92 23.27 8.44
N GLU A 24 -11.02 22.61 7.28
CA GLU A 24 -12.05 21.61 6.96
C GLU A 24 -11.60 20.87 5.69
N ALA A 25 -11.99 19.61 5.56
CA ALA A 25 -11.85 18.83 4.35
C ALA A 25 -12.71 19.45 3.24
N SER A 26 -12.20 19.41 2.01
CA SER A 26 -12.98 19.81 0.84
C SER A 26 -14.20 18.90 0.72
N LYS A 27 -15.43 19.43 0.81
CA LYS A 27 -16.69 18.69 0.59
C LYS A 27 -17.29 18.91 -0.80
N VAL A 28 -16.56 19.54 -1.71
CA VAL A 28 -17.12 20.01 -2.99
C VAL A 28 -17.68 18.87 -3.85
N ASN A 29 -16.99 17.72 -3.91
CA ASN A 29 -17.46 16.61 -4.72
C ASN A 29 -18.58 15.82 -4.03
N LEU A 30 -18.56 15.74 -2.70
CA LEU A 30 -19.68 15.22 -1.91
C LEU A 30 -20.96 16.03 -2.13
N GLU A 31 -20.90 17.36 -1.99
CA GLU A 31 -22.05 18.24 -2.22
C GLU A 31 -22.62 18.13 -3.64
N ASN A 32 -21.77 17.85 -4.63
CA ASN A 32 -22.22 17.63 -6.00
C ASN A 32 -22.91 16.27 -6.17
N LEU A 33 -22.40 15.22 -5.51
CA LEU A 33 -23.03 13.91 -5.48
C LEU A 33 -24.42 13.99 -4.85
N GLU A 34 -24.54 14.72 -3.73
CA GLU A 34 -25.81 14.95 -3.04
C GLU A 34 -26.85 15.57 -3.99
N LYS A 35 -26.49 16.67 -4.66
CA LYS A 35 -27.36 17.32 -5.65
C LYS A 35 -27.77 16.37 -6.76
N MET A 36 -26.87 15.52 -7.24
CA MET A 36 -27.20 14.53 -8.28
C MET A 36 -28.19 13.46 -7.79
N ILE A 37 -28.11 13.06 -6.52
CA ILE A 37 -29.04 12.12 -5.89
C ILE A 37 -30.41 12.79 -5.69
N GLU A 38 -30.43 14.02 -5.16
CA GLU A 38 -31.66 14.82 -4.99
C GLU A 38 -32.38 15.09 -6.32
N GLU A 39 -31.63 15.33 -7.39
CA GLU A 39 -32.14 15.51 -8.76
C GLU A 39 -32.62 14.18 -9.39
N GLY A 40 -32.49 13.04 -8.69
CA GLY A 40 -32.94 11.72 -9.15
C GLY A 40 -32.13 11.16 -10.31
N ARG A 41 -30.89 11.63 -10.52
CA ARG A 41 -30.04 11.23 -11.65
C ARG A 41 -29.24 9.95 -11.41
N LEU A 42 -29.08 9.55 -10.15
CA LEU A 42 -28.22 8.43 -9.75
C LEU A 42 -28.98 7.26 -9.14
N ALA A 43 -30.11 7.49 -8.45
CA ALA A 43 -30.85 6.44 -7.78
C ALA A 43 -31.80 5.69 -8.74
N ASN A 44 -31.37 4.51 -9.21
CA ASN A 44 -32.26 3.55 -9.85
C ASN A 44 -32.45 2.34 -8.92
N GLY A 45 -33.07 2.58 -7.78
CA GLY A 45 -33.81 1.56 -7.06
C GLY A 45 -33.09 0.93 -5.88
N ALA A 46 -33.02 1.65 -4.76
CA ALA A 46 -32.90 1.02 -3.45
C ALA A 46 -33.62 1.75 -2.31
N HIS A 47 -34.53 2.69 -2.59
CA HIS A 47 -35.62 3.05 -1.67
C HIS A 47 -36.84 3.34 -2.54
N GLY A 48 -37.95 2.65 -2.24
CA GLY A 48 -39.12 2.55 -3.12
C GLY A 48 -39.59 3.88 -3.71
N GLU A 49 -40.11 3.81 -4.94
CA GLU A 49 -40.76 4.89 -5.69
C GLU A 49 -40.45 6.30 -5.16
N ILE A 50 -39.39 6.92 -5.69
CA ILE A 50 -39.06 8.31 -5.40
C ILE A 50 -40.25 9.17 -5.83
N GLN A 51 -41.14 9.50 -4.89
CA GLN A 51 -42.07 10.60 -5.03
C GLN A 51 -41.23 11.87 -5.03
N THR A 52 -41.11 12.47 -6.20
CA THR A 52 -40.48 13.76 -6.42
C THR A 52 -41.06 14.79 -5.44
N GLY A 53 -40.32 15.12 -4.37
CA GLY A 53 -40.76 16.09 -3.36
C GLY A 53 -40.29 15.88 -1.92
N LEU A 54 -39.57 14.80 -1.58
CA LEU A 54 -38.98 14.65 -0.24
C LEU A 54 -37.61 15.34 -0.18
N VAL A 55 -37.45 16.31 0.73
CA VAL A 55 -36.13 16.84 1.13
C VAL A 55 -35.46 15.74 1.97
N LEU A 56 -34.47 15.06 1.42
CA LEU A 56 -33.72 14.00 2.11
C LEU A 56 -32.44 14.62 2.68
N ASN A 57 -32.23 14.54 4.00
CA ASN A 57 -30.97 14.99 4.59
C ASN A 57 -29.86 13.97 4.27
N VAL A 58 -28.71 14.47 3.85
CA VAL A 58 -27.54 13.66 3.42
C VAL A 58 -27.01 12.75 4.51
N GLU A 59 -27.07 13.21 5.76
CA GLU A 59 -26.72 12.44 6.96
C GLU A 59 -27.55 11.14 7.06
N GLU A 60 -28.76 11.13 6.49
CA GLU A 60 -29.61 9.94 6.42
C GLU A 60 -29.33 9.09 5.17
N LEU A 61 -28.81 9.70 4.09
CA LEU A 61 -28.55 9.02 2.81
C LEU A 61 -27.19 8.31 2.78
N LEU A 62 -26.12 8.98 3.20
CA LEU A 62 -24.73 8.48 3.12
C LEU A 62 -23.98 8.62 4.47
N PRO A 63 -24.50 8.07 5.59
CA PRO A 63 -23.93 8.31 6.93
C PRO A 63 -22.47 7.88 7.06
N GLU A 64 -22.08 6.77 6.43
CA GLU A 64 -20.68 6.30 6.42
C GLU A 64 -19.75 7.31 5.75
N LEU A 65 -20.19 7.93 4.64
CA LEU A 65 -19.37 8.91 3.93
C LEU A 65 -19.22 10.16 4.77
N GLU A 66 -20.30 10.72 5.32
CA GLU A 66 -20.23 11.87 6.24
C GLU A 66 -19.34 11.61 7.47
N PHE A 67 -19.37 10.38 7.99
CA PHE A 67 -18.47 9.98 9.07
C PHE A 67 -17.00 10.05 8.65
N LEU A 68 -16.65 9.63 7.42
CA LEU A 68 -15.28 9.75 6.90
C LEU A 68 -14.82 11.21 6.86
N TYR A 69 -15.65 12.12 6.34
CA TYR A 69 -15.32 13.55 6.27
C TYR A 69 -15.15 14.13 7.68
N THR A 70 -16.10 13.87 8.57
CA THR A 70 -16.04 14.32 9.98
C THR A 70 -14.80 13.78 10.69
N PHE A 71 -14.41 12.53 10.42
CA PHE A 71 -13.20 11.94 10.98
C PHE A 71 -11.94 12.64 10.48
N VAL A 72 -11.86 12.92 9.18
CA VAL A 72 -10.75 13.64 8.58
C VAL A 72 -10.64 15.05 9.15
N ASP A 73 -11.73 15.80 9.20
CA ASP A 73 -11.78 17.16 9.74
C ASP A 73 -11.20 17.25 11.16
N ARG A 74 -11.59 16.31 12.01
CA ARG A 74 -11.10 16.23 13.39
C ARG A 74 -9.63 15.85 13.50
N ASN A 75 -9.05 15.27 12.46
CA ASN A 75 -7.70 14.68 12.48
C ASN A 75 -6.74 15.25 11.42
N LEU A 76 -7.10 16.30 10.68
CA LEU A 76 -6.27 16.94 9.63
C LEU A 76 -4.80 17.14 10.03
N SER A 77 -4.56 17.62 11.25
CA SER A 77 -3.20 17.87 11.76
C SER A 77 -2.33 16.62 11.98
N ARG A 78 -2.91 15.42 11.91
CA ARG A 78 -2.26 14.14 12.21
C ARG A 78 -2.08 13.23 11.00
N ASN A 79 -2.36 13.71 9.79
CA ASN A 79 -2.32 12.93 8.55
C ASN A 79 -3.13 11.61 8.70
N PRO A 80 -4.46 11.70 8.82
CA PRO A 80 -5.29 10.56 9.13
C PRO A 80 -5.16 9.48 8.05
N ILE A 81 -5.27 8.21 8.46
CA ILE A 81 -5.34 7.06 7.56
C ILE A 81 -6.74 6.47 7.66
N ILE A 82 -7.40 6.32 6.52
CA ILE A 82 -8.71 5.71 6.38
C ILE A 82 -8.54 4.39 5.66
N VAL A 83 -9.20 3.34 6.15
CA VAL A 83 -9.27 2.04 5.47
C VAL A 83 -10.73 1.76 5.18
N ILE A 84 -11.05 1.56 3.90
CA ILE A 84 -12.39 1.22 3.41
C ILE A 84 -12.36 -0.23 2.95
N ASP A 85 -13.12 -1.08 3.63
CA ASP A 85 -13.16 -2.53 3.39
C ASP A 85 -14.61 -3.01 3.29
N SER A 86 -15.19 -3.20 2.10
CA SER A 86 -14.70 -2.91 0.74
C SER A 86 -15.43 -1.71 0.12
N ILE A 87 -14.92 -1.14 -0.98
CA ILE A 87 -15.62 -0.05 -1.69
C ILE A 87 -16.86 -0.56 -2.44
N GLU A 88 -16.84 -1.82 -2.87
CA GLU A 88 -17.95 -2.50 -3.53
C GLU A 88 -19.16 -2.62 -2.59
N ALA A 89 -18.94 -2.92 -1.32
CA ALA A 89 -20.03 -2.96 -0.33
C ALA A 89 -20.71 -1.58 -0.15
N LEU A 90 -19.95 -0.49 -0.19
CA LEU A 90 -20.53 0.87 -0.17
C LEU A 90 -21.26 1.19 -1.48
N SER A 91 -20.68 0.77 -2.60
CA SER A 91 -21.26 0.94 -3.93
C SER A 91 -22.64 0.27 -4.03
N GLU A 92 -22.74 -0.98 -3.58
CA GLU A 92 -24.00 -1.74 -3.56
C GLU A 92 -25.02 -1.14 -2.59
N LYS A 93 -24.59 -0.75 -1.38
CA LYS A 93 -25.47 -0.16 -0.37
C LYS A 93 -26.18 1.09 -0.88
N TYR A 94 -25.47 1.93 -1.63
CA TYR A 94 -25.96 3.23 -2.07
C TYR A 94 -26.44 3.28 -3.51
N ASP A 95 -26.30 2.18 -4.27
CA ASP A 95 -26.55 2.15 -5.71
C ASP A 95 -25.73 3.24 -6.46
N ILE A 96 -24.48 3.43 -6.04
CA ILE A 96 -23.54 4.40 -6.63
C ILE A 96 -22.34 3.63 -7.16
N ASP A 97 -21.92 3.91 -8.40
CA ASP A 97 -20.72 3.31 -8.99
C ASP A 97 -19.48 3.46 -8.08
N SER A 98 -18.75 2.35 -7.87
CA SER A 98 -17.56 2.31 -7.01
C SER A 98 -16.46 3.25 -7.51
N GLY A 99 -16.32 3.41 -8.82
CA GLY A 99 -15.41 4.38 -9.45
C GLY A 99 -15.78 5.82 -9.12
N LEU A 100 -17.07 6.16 -9.16
CA LEU A 100 -17.55 7.47 -8.76
C LEU A 100 -17.28 7.75 -7.27
N LEU A 101 -17.66 6.82 -6.37
CA LEU A 101 -17.40 6.92 -4.93
C LEU A 101 -15.92 7.11 -4.64
N PHE A 102 -15.07 6.28 -5.23
CA PHE A 102 -13.62 6.39 -5.08
C PHE A 102 -13.09 7.74 -5.56
N SER A 103 -13.57 8.24 -6.71
CA SER A 103 -13.11 9.53 -7.23
C SER A 103 -13.47 10.71 -6.33
N ILE A 104 -14.64 10.65 -5.67
CA ILE A 104 -15.09 11.67 -4.73
C ILE A 104 -14.19 11.64 -3.50
N ILE A 105 -14.02 10.46 -2.90
CA ILE A 105 -13.16 10.26 -1.73
C ILE A 105 -11.71 10.67 -2.02
N GLN A 106 -11.18 10.29 -3.18
CA GLN A 106 -9.81 10.62 -3.57
C GLN A 106 -9.62 12.13 -3.77
N LYS A 107 -10.51 12.81 -4.48
CA LYS A 107 -10.38 14.26 -4.70
C LYS A 107 -10.56 15.07 -3.42
N ASP A 108 -11.58 14.74 -2.63
CA ASP A 108 -11.93 15.52 -1.46
C ASP A 108 -11.02 15.22 -0.27
N LEU A 109 -10.85 13.95 0.07
CA LEU A 109 -10.09 13.54 1.26
C LEU A 109 -8.59 13.43 0.97
N VAL A 110 -8.17 12.86 -0.15
CA VAL A 110 -6.73 12.73 -0.44
C VAL A 110 -6.15 14.04 -0.97
N GLU A 111 -6.63 14.53 -2.12
CA GLU A 111 -6.08 15.75 -2.73
C GLU A 111 -6.48 17.03 -1.96
N GLY A 112 -7.73 17.12 -1.53
CA GLY A 112 -8.28 18.31 -0.87
C GLY A 112 -7.87 18.47 0.59
N SER A 113 -7.57 17.38 1.29
CA SER A 113 -7.33 17.41 2.75
C SER A 113 -5.99 16.80 3.19
N GLY A 114 -5.31 16.05 2.32
CA GLY A 114 -4.05 15.38 2.62
C GLY A 114 -4.19 14.11 3.46
N ALA A 115 -5.39 13.53 3.57
CA ALA A 115 -5.61 12.25 4.22
C ALA A 115 -5.04 11.10 3.37
N ASN A 116 -4.66 10.00 4.02
CA ASN A 116 -4.25 8.78 3.34
C ASN A 116 -5.43 7.81 3.32
N VAL A 117 -5.74 7.25 2.16
CA VAL A 117 -6.86 6.31 2.01
C VAL A 117 -6.34 4.99 1.45
N ILE A 118 -6.70 3.89 2.11
CA ILE A 118 -6.53 2.51 1.64
C ILE A 118 -7.92 1.98 1.33
N VAL A 119 -8.09 1.45 0.13
CA VAL A 119 -9.35 0.86 -0.32
C VAL A 119 -9.10 -0.60 -0.64
N VAL A 120 -9.91 -1.47 -0.05
CA VAL A 120 -9.95 -2.89 -0.38
C VAL A 120 -10.95 -3.08 -1.52
N MET A 121 -10.50 -3.76 -2.57
CA MET A 121 -11.31 -4.17 -3.70
C MET A 121 -11.40 -5.70 -3.71
N GLU A 122 -12.57 -6.22 -4.06
CA GLU A 122 -12.84 -7.65 -4.10
C GLU A 122 -12.65 -8.27 -5.49
N SER A 123 -12.70 -7.45 -6.55
CA SER A 123 -12.59 -7.94 -7.91
C SER A 123 -11.14 -8.24 -8.33
N GLU A 124 -10.98 -9.38 -9.02
CA GLU A 124 -9.74 -9.73 -9.71
C GLU A 124 -9.75 -9.09 -11.12
N GLY A 125 -8.67 -8.38 -11.50
CA GLY A 125 -8.46 -7.86 -12.86
C GLY A 125 -8.14 -6.36 -12.93
N GLU A 126 -8.05 -5.82 -14.16
CA GLU A 126 -7.86 -4.38 -14.38
C GLU A 126 -9.13 -3.61 -13.95
N ASN A 127 -9.07 -2.96 -12.80
CA ASN A 127 -10.14 -2.10 -12.33
C ASN A 127 -9.90 -0.67 -12.81
N LYS A 128 -10.96 0.01 -13.25
CA LYS A 128 -10.88 1.45 -13.59
C LYS A 128 -10.37 2.30 -12.43
N LEU A 129 -10.54 1.82 -11.20
CA LEU A 129 -10.04 2.39 -9.95
C LEU A 129 -8.50 2.50 -9.91
N ASP A 130 -7.78 1.56 -10.52
CA ASP A 130 -6.31 1.52 -10.56
C ASP A 130 -5.70 2.72 -11.31
N TYR A 131 -6.47 3.33 -12.20
CA TYR A 131 -6.05 4.52 -12.92
C TYR A 131 -5.93 5.73 -11.99
N TYR A 132 -6.87 5.86 -11.05
CA TYR A 132 -6.97 6.98 -10.13
C TYR A 132 -6.05 6.82 -8.92
N SER A 133 -5.67 5.59 -8.56
CA SER A 133 -4.82 5.34 -7.40
C SER A 133 -3.35 5.74 -7.63
N ASP A 134 -2.71 6.20 -6.56
CA ASP A 134 -1.26 6.44 -6.53
C ASP A 134 -0.46 5.16 -6.30
N GLY A 135 -1.07 4.14 -5.69
CA GLY A 135 -0.48 2.82 -5.52
C GLY A 135 -1.52 1.72 -5.69
N VAL A 136 -1.07 0.58 -6.21
CA VAL A 136 -1.88 -0.63 -6.38
C VAL A 136 -1.09 -1.81 -5.84
N VAL A 137 -1.72 -2.56 -4.94
CA VAL A 137 -1.16 -3.77 -4.32
C VAL A 137 -2.17 -4.89 -4.52
N ALA A 138 -1.79 -5.89 -5.32
CA ALA A 138 -2.60 -7.07 -5.55
C ALA A 138 -2.21 -8.17 -4.57
N MET A 139 -3.19 -8.85 -3.97
CA MET A 139 -2.97 -10.00 -3.10
C MET A 139 -3.60 -11.22 -3.75
N THR A 140 -2.79 -12.22 -4.09
CA THR A 140 -3.23 -13.44 -4.79
C THR A 140 -2.77 -14.68 -4.04
N TYR A 141 -3.34 -15.83 -4.39
CA TYR A 141 -2.83 -17.12 -3.96
C TYR A 141 -2.84 -18.09 -5.12
N GLU A 142 -1.93 -19.05 -5.09
CA GLU A 142 -1.84 -20.13 -6.08
C GLU A 142 -1.54 -21.46 -5.39
N LEU A 143 -1.91 -22.56 -6.05
CA LEU A 143 -1.52 -23.90 -5.62
C LEU A 143 -0.24 -24.31 -6.35
N PHE A 144 0.87 -24.37 -5.62
CA PHE A 144 2.16 -24.82 -6.13
C PHE A 144 2.56 -26.13 -5.45
N ASN A 145 2.71 -27.22 -6.22
CA ASN A 145 3.00 -28.56 -5.69
C ASN A 145 2.07 -29.00 -4.54
N ASN A 146 0.77 -28.72 -4.67
CA ASN A 146 -0.25 -28.96 -3.63
C ASN A 146 -0.11 -28.13 -2.35
N PHE A 147 0.78 -27.12 -2.33
CA PHE A 147 0.87 -26.13 -1.27
C PHE A 147 0.23 -24.82 -1.71
N LEU A 148 -0.56 -24.20 -0.82
CA LEU A 148 -1.10 -22.88 -1.06
C LEU A 148 -0.01 -21.84 -0.78
N VAL A 149 0.41 -21.14 -1.83
CA VAL A 149 1.37 -20.05 -1.77
C VAL A 149 0.61 -18.75 -1.91
N ARG A 150 0.78 -17.83 -0.97
CA ARG A 150 0.17 -16.50 -1.02
C ARG A 150 1.20 -15.47 -1.46
N ASN A 151 0.83 -14.68 -2.46
CA ASN A 151 1.68 -13.67 -3.07
C ASN A 151 1.04 -12.29 -2.91
N VAL A 152 1.84 -11.28 -2.62
CA VAL A 152 1.51 -9.87 -2.76
C VAL A 152 2.33 -9.32 -3.92
N MET A 153 1.70 -8.61 -4.85
CA MET A 153 2.37 -7.91 -5.93
C MET A 153 2.15 -6.41 -5.79
N ILE A 154 3.23 -5.64 -5.74
CA ILE A 154 3.17 -4.18 -5.84
C ILE A 154 3.11 -3.83 -7.34
N GLU A 155 1.92 -3.63 -7.86
CA GLU A 155 1.72 -3.36 -9.29
C GLU A 155 2.12 -1.92 -9.66
N LYS A 156 1.86 -0.98 -8.75
CA LYS A 156 2.11 0.45 -8.99
C LYS A 156 2.43 1.16 -7.67
N LEU A 157 3.42 2.05 -7.71
CA LEU A 157 3.66 3.10 -6.71
C LEU A 157 4.14 4.36 -7.44
N ARG A 158 3.33 5.41 -7.47
CA ARG A 158 3.71 6.68 -8.11
C ARG A 158 4.84 7.34 -7.32
N GLY A 159 5.83 7.85 -8.04
CA GLY A 159 6.96 8.59 -7.46
C GLY A 159 8.03 7.74 -6.77
N VAL A 160 7.87 6.41 -6.70
CA VAL A 160 8.83 5.51 -6.03
C VAL A 160 9.18 4.33 -6.94
N SER A 161 10.46 3.94 -6.97
CA SER A 161 10.87 2.72 -7.69
C SER A 161 10.54 1.48 -6.86
N ILE A 162 9.77 0.56 -7.46
CA ILE A 162 9.44 -0.76 -6.88
C ILE A 162 10.62 -1.76 -6.93
N GLY A 163 11.77 -1.34 -7.49
CA GLY A 163 12.94 -2.20 -7.63
C GLY A 163 12.76 -3.32 -8.64
N SER A 164 13.67 -4.30 -8.61
CA SER A 164 13.74 -5.37 -9.61
C SER A 164 12.77 -6.53 -9.36
N SER A 165 12.09 -6.57 -8.22
CA SER A 165 11.15 -7.66 -7.93
C SER A 165 10.01 -7.19 -7.03
N PRO A 166 8.82 -6.93 -7.61
CA PRO A 166 7.67 -6.36 -6.89
C PRO A 166 6.77 -7.39 -6.19
N ILE A 167 7.09 -8.68 -6.30
CA ILE A 167 6.30 -9.78 -5.74
C ILE A 167 6.82 -10.14 -4.35
N TYR A 168 5.99 -10.49 -3.38
CA TYR A 168 6.40 -10.90 -2.04
C TYR A 168 5.54 -12.09 -1.60
N ILE A 169 6.13 -13.09 -0.96
CA ILE A 169 5.36 -14.16 -0.34
C ILE A 169 4.95 -13.69 1.05
N TYR A 170 3.76 -14.08 1.51
CA TYR A 170 3.30 -13.78 2.86
C TYR A 170 2.58 -14.97 3.51
N SER A 171 2.49 -14.92 4.84
CA SER A 171 1.68 -15.81 5.66
C SER A 171 0.60 -15.01 6.38
N LEU A 172 -0.49 -15.69 6.71
CA LEU A 172 -1.56 -15.21 7.60
C LEU A 172 -1.57 -16.00 8.92
N ASP A 173 -0.43 -16.56 9.31
CA ASP A 173 -0.30 -17.31 10.56
C ASP A 173 -0.78 -16.48 11.76
N GLY A 174 -1.56 -17.10 12.64
CA GLY A 174 -2.24 -16.43 13.75
C GLY A 174 -3.20 -15.30 13.35
N GLY A 175 -3.68 -15.29 12.11
CA GLY A 175 -4.57 -14.24 11.58
C GLY A 175 -3.87 -12.90 11.32
N ARG A 176 -2.53 -12.90 11.20
CA ARG A 176 -1.73 -11.68 11.00
C ARG A 176 -0.93 -11.76 9.72
N PHE A 177 -0.95 -10.68 8.95
CA PHE A 177 -0.10 -10.53 7.77
C PHE A 177 1.37 -10.49 8.15
N HIS A 178 2.13 -11.44 7.62
CA HIS A 178 3.59 -11.49 7.75
C HIS A 178 4.19 -11.71 6.37
N SER A 179 4.83 -10.67 5.81
CA SER A 179 5.63 -10.81 4.59
C SER A 179 6.99 -11.43 4.91
N PHE A 180 7.47 -12.29 4.03
CA PHE A 180 8.82 -12.83 4.14
C PHE A 180 9.81 -11.78 3.63
N ASN A 181 10.80 -11.44 4.46
CA ASN A 181 11.88 -10.56 4.05
C ASN A 181 12.67 -11.19 2.91
N ARG A 182 13.10 -10.35 1.97
CA ARG A 182 14.02 -10.74 0.93
C ARG A 182 15.41 -10.27 1.29
N ASP A 183 16.35 -11.20 1.30
CA ASP A 183 17.75 -10.85 1.25
C ASP A 183 18.01 -10.20 -0.10
N THR A 184 18.20 -8.88 -0.08
CA THR A 184 18.66 -8.18 -1.27
C THR A 184 20.09 -8.61 -1.48
N ILE A 185 20.34 -9.49 -2.46
CA ILE A 185 21.70 -9.83 -2.88
C ILE A 185 22.35 -8.54 -3.38
N ARG A 186 23.12 -7.90 -2.51
CA ARG A 186 23.95 -6.75 -2.87
C ARG A 186 25.26 -7.30 -3.39
N TYR A 187 25.42 -7.29 -4.71
CA TYR A 187 26.72 -7.54 -5.30
C TYR A 187 27.71 -6.50 -4.77
N PRO A 188 28.88 -6.92 -4.29
CA PRO A 188 29.89 -5.98 -3.84
C PRO A 188 30.29 -5.08 -5.02
N SER A 189 30.33 -3.77 -4.78
CA SER A 189 30.72 -2.76 -5.78
C SER A 189 32.16 -2.94 -6.27
N THR A 190 32.97 -3.64 -5.49
CA THR A 190 34.35 -3.98 -5.80
C THR A 190 34.46 -5.48 -5.95
N LYS A 191 34.93 -5.93 -7.11
CA LYS A 191 35.26 -7.33 -7.33
C LYS A 191 36.36 -7.73 -6.35
N ILE A 192 36.02 -8.53 -5.36
CA ILE A 192 37.01 -9.16 -4.49
C ILE A 192 37.71 -10.20 -5.34
N SER A 193 39.04 -10.12 -5.46
CA SER A 193 39.82 -11.18 -6.10
C SER A 193 39.63 -12.43 -5.26
N ALA A 194 39.12 -13.51 -5.87
CA ALA A 194 39.10 -14.79 -5.20
C ALA A 194 40.54 -15.13 -4.76
N PRO A 195 40.74 -15.60 -3.51
CA PRO A 195 42.06 -16.02 -3.06
C PRO A 195 42.59 -17.07 -4.03
N SER A 196 43.79 -16.82 -4.57
CA SER A 196 44.40 -17.61 -5.64
C SER A 196 45.16 -18.83 -5.08
N GLY A 197 44.59 -19.51 -4.09
CA GLY A 197 45.16 -20.71 -3.47
C GLY A 197 44.19 -21.89 -3.51
N ASP A 198 44.66 -23.10 -3.17
CA ASP A 198 43.82 -24.28 -3.01
C ASP A 198 42.87 -24.10 -1.81
N ILE A 199 41.70 -23.51 -2.07
CA ILE A 199 40.64 -23.25 -1.09
C ILE A 199 40.05 -24.56 -0.52
N GLN A 200 40.30 -25.70 -1.17
CA GLN A 200 39.68 -26.98 -0.80
C GLN A 200 40.02 -27.45 0.62
N SER A 201 41.21 -27.13 1.14
CA SER A 201 41.65 -27.65 2.46
C SER A 201 41.08 -26.90 3.68
N GLN A 202 40.48 -25.72 3.51
CA GLN A 202 40.05 -24.87 4.64
C GLN A 202 38.53 -24.84 4.88
N LEU A 203 37.74 -25.59 4.11
CA LEU A 203 36.27 -25.58 4.18
C LEU A 203 35.67 -26.96 4.44
N GLU A 204 36.48 -27.93 4.89
CA GLU A 204 35.96 -29.23 5.30
C GLU A 204 35.25 -29.11 6.65
N VAL A 205 33.97 -29.49 6.67
CA VAL A 205 33.15 -29.56 7.88
C VAL A 205 32.80 -31.04 8.09
N PRO A 206 33.15 -31.65 9.24
CA PRO A 206 32.87 -33.07 9.48
C PRO A 206 31.37 -33.32 9.50
N PHE A 207 30.93 -34.44 8.92
CA PHE A 207 29.50 -34.79 8.85
C PHE A 207 28.96 -35.35 10.18
N GLY A 208 29.81 -35.45 11.20
CA GLY A 208 29.46 -35.97 12.53
C GLY A 208 29.40 -37.50 12.60
N ASN A 209 29.88 -38.19 11.55
CA ASN A 209 30.02 -39.65 11.52
C ASN A 209 31.32 -40.03 10.79
N GLU A 210 32.24 -40.62 11.54
CA GLU A 210 33.60 -40.98 11.09
C GLU A 210 33.59 -41.92 9.87
N GLY A 211 32.58 -42.79 9.75
CA GLY A 211 32.46 -43.70 8.60
C GLY A 211 32.17 -42.99 7.29
N PHE A 212 31.50 -41.83 7.31
CA PHE A 212 31.23 -41.04 6.11
C PHE A 212 32.39 -40.13 5.74
N ASP A 213 33.14 -39.65 6.71
CA ASP A 213 34.32 -38.81 6.47
C ASP A 213 35.39 -39.59 5.68
N THR A 214 35.52 -40.90 5.93
CA THR A 214 36.44 -41.79 5.19
C THR A 214 36.02 -42.14 3.75
N LEU A 215 34.80 -41.82 3.33
CA LEU A 215 34.31 -42.10 1.96
C LEU A 215 34.63 -40.99 0.95
N LEU A 216 35.18 -39.86 1.40
CA LEU A 216 35.63 -38.77 0.55
C LEU A 216 37.12 -38.93 0.22
N GLU A 217 37.52 -38.65 -1.02
CA GLU A 217 38.89 -38.84 -1.52
C GLU A 217 39.98 -38.14 -0.66
N LEU A 218 39.63 -37.11 0.09
CA LEU A 218 40.53 -36.34 0.97
C LEU A 218 40.51 -36.78 2.44
N GLY A 219 39.54 -37.60 2.86
CA GLY A 219 39.35 -38.07 4.25
C GLY A 219 40.39 -39.07 4.76
N SER A 220 41.45 -39.32 3.99
CA SER A 220 42.57 -40.20 4.36
C SER A 220 43.75 -39.45 5.01
N SER A 221 43.68 -38.13 5.18
CA SER A 221 44.79 -37.31 5.68
C SER A 221 44.67 -36.88 7.15
N SER A 222 43.62 -37.28 7.87
CA SER A 222 43.39 -36.86 9.26
C SER A 222 43.59 -38.03 10.23
N ILE A 223 44.86 -38.34 10.51
CA ILE A 223 45.32 -38.94 11.77
C ILE A 223 46.59 -38.18 12.21
#